data_AF-A0A9D5RSV9-F1
#
_entry.id   AF-A0A9D5RSV9-F1
#
_cell.length_a   1.000
_cell.length_b   1.000
_cell.length_c   1.000
_cell.angle_alpha   90.00
_cell.angle_beta   90.00
_cell.angle_gamma   90.00
#
_symmetry.space_group_name_H-M   'P 1'
#
loop_
_entity.id
_entity.type
_entity.pdbx_description
1 polymer ?
#
loop_
_entity_poly.entity_id
_entity_poly.type
_entity_poly.pdbx_seq_one_letter_code
_entity_poly.pdbx_strand_id
1 'polypeptide(L)'
;MSKLATRIKNVGPGALVAAAFIGPGTVTSCSISGAAAGYTLLWAMLLSVISVIVMQSMAARLGIVSGMGLGEALRAKFTGVGARVLISILVIAAVFIFIAARNMRAFITGLQALLSA
;
A
#
# COMPACT_ATOMS: atom_id res chain seq x y z
N MET A 1 32.31 0.50 -11.45
CA MET A 1 30.86 0.32 -11.68
C MET A 1 30.20 -0.75 -10.78
N SER A 2 30.90 -1.37 -9.80
CA SER A 2 30.31 -2.46 -8.99
C SER A 2 29.46 -2.03 -7.79
N LYS A 3 29.75 -0.88 -7.16
CA LYS A 3 29.03 -0.43 -5.94
C LYS A 3 27.54 -0.14 -6.17
N LEU A 4 27.17 0.34 -7.36
CA LEU A 4 25.78 0.68 -7.68
C LEU A 4 24.93 -0.59 -7.92
N ALA A 5 25.49 -1.59 -8.60
CA ALA A 5 24.84 -2.88 -8.81
C ALA A 5 24.58 -3.62 -7.49
N THR A 6 25.50 -3.54 -6.52
CA THR A 6 25.30 -4.12 -5.17
C THR A 6 24.23 -3.37 -4.37
N ARG A 7 24.13 -2.04 -4.51
CA ARG A 7 23.09 -1.23 -3.87
C ARG A 7 21.70 -1.57 -4.40
N ILE A 8 21.56 -1.78 -5.71
CA ILE A 8 20.30 -2.18 -6.35
C ILE A 8 19.93 -3.62 -5.95
N LYS A 9 20.91 -4.52 -5.85
CA LYS A 9 20.69 -5.89 -5.37
C LYS A 9 20.18 -5.96 -3.91
N ASN A 10 20.48 -4.93 -3.12
CA ASN A 10 20.05 -4.81 -1.73
C ASN A 10 18.74 -4.00 -1.58
N VAL A 11 18.11 -3.59 -2.67
CA VAL A 11 16.78 -2.97 -2.62
C VAL A 11 15.79 -4.05 -2.17
N GLY A 12 15.44 -3.99 -0.88
CA GLY A 12 14.56 -4.97 -0.26
C GLY A 12 13.11 -4.86 -0.73
N PRO A 13 12.25 -5.80 -0.32
CA PRO A 13 10.84 -5.84 -0.69
C PRO A 13 10.07 -4.57 -0.29
N GLY A 14 10.57 -3.78 0.68
CA GLY A 14 9.96 -2.52 1.08
C GLY A 14 9.88 -1.48 -0.05
N ALA A 15 10.84 -1.46 -0.99
CA ALA A 15 10.76 -0.56 -2.14
C ALA A 15 9.68 -0.98 -3.14
N LEU A 16 9.49 -2.29 -3.34
CA LEU A 16 8.40 -2.83 -4.15
C LEU A 16 7.04 -2.48 -3.54
N VAL A 17 6.92 -2.57 -2.22
CA VAL A 17 5.71 -2.14 -1.51
C VAL A 17 5.50 -0.64 -1.72
N ALA A 18 6.50 0.21 -1.47
CA ALA A 18 6.37 1.66 -1.67
C ALA A 18 5.95 2.01 -3.11
N ALA A 19 6.55 1.39 -4.12
CA ALA A 19 6.21 1.59 -5.53
C ALA A 19 4.78 1.12 -5.85
N ALA A 20 4.28 0.07 -5.19
CA ALA A 20 2.90 -0.37 -5.35
C ALA A 20 1.90 0.65 -4.76
N PHE A 21 2.25 1.35 -3.67
CA PHE A 21 1.32 2.28 -3.01
C PHE A 21 1.40 3.72 -3.53
N ILE A 22 2.55 4.16 -4.07
CA ILE A 22 2.76 5.52 -4.54
C ILE A 22 2.63 5.57 -6.07
N GLY A 23 1.62 6.28 -6.57
CA GLY A 23 1.39 6.50 -8.00
C GLY A 23 0.97 7.94 -8.34
N PRO A 24 0.72 8.26 -9.61
CA PRO A 24 0.36 9.62 -10.04
C PRO A 24 -0.93 10.12 -9.36
N GLY A 25 -1.91 9.23 -9.14
CA GLY A 25 -3.15 9.56 -8.44
C GLY A 25 -2.96 9.91 -6.96
N THR A 26 -2.03 9.26 -6.25
CA THR A 26 -1.73 9.61 -4.86
C THR A 26 -1.00 10.93 -4.76
N VAL A 27 -0.03 11.19 -5.66
CA VAL A 27 0.67 12.47 -5.71
C VAL A 27 -0.32 13.61 -5.98
N THR A 28 -1.20 13.44 -6.97
CA THR A 28 -2.23 14.44 -7.30
C THR A 28 -3.18 14.71 -6.14
N SER A 29 -3.67 13.65 -5.48
CA SER A 29 -4.57 13.79 -4.32
C SER A 29 -3.90 14.55 -3.16
N CYS A 30 -2.62 14.26 -2.88
CA CYS A 30 -1.84 14.97 -1.87
C CYS A 30 -1.61 16.43 -2.25
N SER A 31 -1.29 16.72 -3.53
CA SER A 31 -1.11 18.08 -4.01
C SER A 31 -2.39 18.92 -3.92
N ILE A 32 -3.54 18.36 -4.33
CA ILE A 32 -4.84 19.04 -4.22
C ILE A 32 -5.19 19.29 -2.75
N SER A 33 -4.99 18.30 -1.88
CA SER A 33 -5.25 18.44 -0.44
C SER A 33 -4.32 19.49 0.20
N GLY A 34 -3.06 19.54 -0.22
CA GLY A 34 -2.09 20.54 0.23
C GLY A 34 -2.40 21.94 -0.28
N ALA A 35 -2.86 22.08 -1.52
CA ALA A 35 -3.31 23.36 -2.06
C ALA A 35 -4.55 23.89 -1.31
N ALA A 36 -5.46 23.00 -0.89
CA ALA A 36 -6.67 23.37 -0.17
C ALA A 36 -6.44 23.65 1.32
N ALA A 37 -5.59 22.86 2.00
CA ALA A 37 -5.41 22.93 3.45
C ALA A 37 -4.09 23.60 3.89
N GLY A 38 -3.23 23.97 2.94
CA GLY A 38 -1.88 24.46 3.23
C GLY A 38 -1.08 23.44 4.05
N TYR A 39 -0.41 23.93 5.08
CA TYR A 39 0.41 23.10 6.00
C TYR A 39 -0.39 22.46 7.15
N THR A 40 -1.69 22.72 7.24
CA THR A 40 -2.55 22.27 8.36
C THR A 40 -2.56 20.75 8.51
N LEU A 41 -2.40 19.99 7.43
CA LEU A 41 -2.44 18.52 7.43
C LEU A 41 -1.08 17.85 7.70
N LEU A 42 0.02 18.61 7.83
CA LEU A 42 1.36 18.02 7.98
C LEU A 42 1.50 17.18 9.26
N TRP A 43 0.90 17.60 10.37
CA TRP A 43 0.95 16.83 11.63
C TRP A 43 0.23 15.48 11.48
N ALA A 44 -0.91 15.46 10.80
CA ALA A 44 -1.66 14.24 10.53
C ALA A 44 -0.90 13.31 9.57
N MET A 45 -0.22 13.88 8.57
CA MET A 45 0.65 13.14 7.66
C MET A 45 1.82 12.48 8.41
N LEU A 46 2.45 13.20 9.35
CA LEU A 46 3.54 12.65 10.16
C LEU A 46 3.08 11.44 10.98
N LEU A 47 1.94 11.56 11.67
CA LEU A 47 1.36 10.46 12.44
C LEU A 47 0.98 9.27 11.55
N SER A 48 0.47 9.53 10.35
CA SER A 48 0.15 8.50 9.36
C SER A 48 1.41 7.73 8.91
N VAL A 49 2.51 8.44 8.61
CA VAL A 49 3.78 7.82 8.21
C VAL A 49 4.33 6.92 9.33
N ILE A 50 4.32 7.39 10.58
CA ILE A 50 4.75 6.59 11.74
C ILE A 50 3.89 5.31 11.84
N SER A 51 2.57 5.45 11.71
CA SER A 51 1.64 4.33 11.78
C SER A 51 1.91 3.28 10.69
N VAL A 52 2.18 3.72 9.45
CA VAL A 52 2.53 2.83 8.33
C VAL A 52 3.85 2.12 8.57
N ILE A 53 4.88 2.81 9.10
CA ILE A 53 6.18 2.20 9.41
C ILE A 53 6.01 1.08 10.44
N VAL A 54 5.24 1.33 11.51
CA VAL A 54 4.97 0.31 12.54
C VAL A 54 4.24 -0.88 11.92
N MET A 55 3.17 -0.64 11.17
CA MET A 55 2.35 -1.69 10.57
C MET A 55 3.15 -2.53 9.56
N GLN A 56 3.99 -1.89 8.74
CA GLN A 56 4.83 -2.57 7.77
C GLN A 56 5.95 -3.36 8.43
N SER A 57 6.50 -2.88 9.56
CA SER A 57 7.50 -3.61 10.33
C SER A 57 6.92 -4.89 10.94
N MET A 58 5.67 -4.85 11.40
CA MET A 58 4.96 -6.02 11.93
C MET A 58 4.65 -7.03 10.82
N ALA A 59 4.17 -6.57 9.66
CA ALA A 59 3.93 -7.42 8.51
C ALA A 59 5.21 -8.10 8.00
N ALA A 60 6.33 -7.36 7.97
CA ALA A 60 7.63 -7.91 7.61
C ALA A 60 8.11 -8.97 8.63
N ARG A 61 8.00 -8.67 9.94
CA ARG A 61 8.32 -9.64 11.00
C ARG A 61 7.48 -10.90 10.91
N LEU A 62 6.18 -10.77 10.65
CA LEU A 62 5.30 -11.92 10.45
C LEU A 62 5.78 -12.80 9.30
N GLY A 63 6.05 -12.21 8.13
CA GLY A 63 6.53 -12.96 6.97
C GLY A 63 7.88 -13.65 7.19
N ILE A 64 8.82 -12.97 7.87
CA ILE A 64 10.16 -13.52 8.15
C ILE A 64 10.11 -14.64 9.19
N VAL A 65 9.35 -14.46 10.28
CA VAL A 65 9.33 -15.42 11.41
C VAL A 65 8.42 -16.61 11.14
N SER A 66 7.23 -16.37 10.58
CA SER A 66 6.23 -17.43 10.38
C SER A 66 6.33 -18.11 9.01
N GLY A 67 7.05 -17.50 8.05
CA GLY A 67 7.09 -17.97 6.66
C GLY A 67 5.75 -17.82 5.91
N MET A 68 4.74 -17.22 6.53
CA MET A 68 3.40 -17.05 5.98
C MET A 68 3.11 -15.59 5.62
N GLY A 69 2.30 -15.40 4.58
CA GLY A 69 1.69 -14.10 4.29
C GLY A 69 0.61 -13.73 5.31
N LEU A 70 0.27 -12.44 5.41
CA LEU A 70 -0.77 -11.96 6.33
C LEU A 70 -2.12 -12.68 6.13
N GLY A 71 -2.52 -12.91 4.87
CA GLY A 71 -3.77 -13.62 4.55
C GLY A 71 -3.74 -15.10 4.95
N GLU A 72 -2.59 -15.75 4.83
CA GLU A 72 -2.40 -17.15 5.23
C GLU A 72 -2.41 -17.29 6.75
N ALA A 73 -1.69 -16.42 7.46
CA ALA A 73 -1.68 -16.35 8.90
C ALA A 73 -3.08 -16.08 9.46
N LEU A 74 -3.85 -15.20 8.80
CA LEU A 74 -5.23 -14.90 9.18
C LEU A 74 -6.13 -16.13 8.98
N ARG A 75 -6.00 -16.84 7.85
CA ARG A 75 -6.76 -18.08 7.59
C ARG A 75 -6.39 -19.21 8.56
N ALA A 76 -5.12 -19.33 8.92
CA ALA A 76 -4.63 -20.35 9.86
C ALA A 76 -5.19 -20.16 11.28
N LYS A 77 -5.48 -18.91 11.68
CA LYS A 77 -6.04 -18.59 12.99
C LYS A 77 -7.48 -19.07 13.18
N PHE A 78 -8.25 -19.25 12.11
CA PHE A 78 -9.63 -19.73 12.18
C PHE A 78 -9.70 -21.23 11.90
N THR A 79 -10.38 -22.00 12.76
CA THR A 79 -10.47 -23.46 12.64
C THR A 79 -11.71 -23.92 11.86
N GLY A 80 -12.81 -23.17 11.92
CA GLY A 80 -14.05 -23.50 11.21
C GLY A 80 -13.95 -23.28 9.70
N VAL A 81 -14.42 -24.25 8.90
CA VAL A 81 -14.40 -24.18 7.43
C VAL A 81 -15.16 -22.94 6.92
N GLY A 82 -16.34 -22.64 7.48
CA GLY A 82 -17.11 -21.45 7.13
C GLY A 82 -16.36 -20.15 7.42
N ALA A 83 -15.73 -20.03 8.60
CA ALA A 83 -14.95 -18.85 8.97
C ALA A 83 -13.70 -18.68 8.08
N ARG A 84 -13.03 -19.78 7.70
CA ARG A 84 -11.90 -19.75 6.76
C ARG A 84 -12.30 -19.30 5.36
N VAL A 85 -13.45 -19.76 4.87
CA VAL A 85 -13.96 -19.33 3.56
C VAL A 85 -14.32 -17.85 3.61
N LEU A 86 -15.06 -17.42 4.65
CA LEU A 86 -15.45 -16.03 4.83
C LEU A 86 -14.23 -15.09 4.90
N ILE A 87 -13.23 -15.42 5.71
CA ILE A 87 -12.04 -14.58 5.84
C ILE A 87 -11.24 -14.52 4.53
N SER A 88 -11.17 -15.64 3.79
CA SER A 88 -10.49 -15.67 2.48
C SER A 88 -11.21 -14.78 1.47
N ILE A 89 -12.55 -14.83 1.44
CA ILE A 89 -13.37 -13.97 0.59
C ILE A 89 -13.15 -12.50 0.97
N LEU A 90 -13.18 -12.16 2.26
CA LEU A 90 -12.96 -10.79 2.72
C LEU A 90 -11.58 -10.25 2.33
N VAL A 91 -10.52 -11.06 2.48
CA VAL A 91 -9.16 -10.66 2.09
C VAL A 91 -9.09 -10.44 0.58
N ILE A 92 -9.62 -11.37 -0.21
CA ILE A 92 -9.63 -11.26 -1.67
C ILE A 92 -10.42 -10.01 -2.09
N ALA A 93 -11.63 -9.82 -1.56
CA ALA A 93 -12.47 -8.67 -1.85
C ALA A 93 -11.77 -7.34 -1.49
N ALA A 94 -11.11 -7.27 -0.34
CA ALA A 94 -10.36 -6.08 0.08
C ALA A 94 -9.23 -5.73 -0.91
N VAL A 95 -8.47 -6.75 -1.37
CA VAL A 95 -7.42 -6.56 -2.38
C VAL A 95 -8.00 -6.10 -3.72
N PHE A 96 -9.09 -6.73 -4.18
CA PHE A 96 -9.77 -6.34 -5.42
C PHE A 96 -10.29 -4.91 -5.37
N ILE A 97 -10.99 -4.52 -4.30
CA ILE A 97 -11.50 -3.16 -4.11
C ILE A 97 -10.35 -2.16 -4.11
N PHE A 98 -9.25 -2.47 -3.41
CA PHE A 98 -8.07 -1.62 -3.37
C PHE A 98 -7.45 -1.39 -4.75
N ILE A 99 -7.26 -2.46 -5.54
CA ILE A 99 -6.72 -2.39 -6.90
C ILE A 99 -7.66 -1.62 -7.82
N ALA A 100 -8.97 -1.91 -7.76
CA ALA A 100 -9.98 -1.23 -8.56
C ALA A 100 -10.02 0.27 -8.28
N ALA A 101 -10.03 0.66 -6.99
CA ALA A 101 -10.02 2.05 -6.58
C ALA A 101 -8.77 2.79 -7.06
N ARG A 102 -7.60 2.13 -7.00
CA ARG A 102 -6.34 2.69 -7.50
C ARG A 102 -6.36 2.93 -9.01
N ASN A 103 -6.78 1.92 -9.78
CA ASN A 103 -6.84 2.03 -11.23
C ASN A 103 -7.84 3.11 -11.67
N MET A 104 -8.99 3.19 -10.99
CA MET A 104 -10.00 4.21 -11.26
C MET A 104 -9.46 5.63 -10.99
N ARG A 105 -8.78 5.85 -9.85
CA ARG A 105 -8.16 7.16 -9.56
C ARG A 105 -7.10 7.54 -10.60
N ALA A 106 -6.27 6.57 -11.01
CA ALA A 106 -5.26 6.80 -12.03
C ALA A 106 -5.89 7.19 -13.38
N PHE A 107 -6.96 6.49 -13.78
CA PHE A 107 -7.71 6.79 -15.00
C PHE A 107 -8.33 8.18 -14.98
N ILE A 108 -9.03 8.56 -13.90
CA ILE A 108 -9.67 9.88 -13.77
C ILE A 108 -8.63 11.00 -13.86
N THR A 109 -7.51 10.85 -13.15
CA THR A 109 -6.43 11.85 -13.15
C THR A 109 -5.81 11.98 -14.55
N GLY A 110 -5.58 10.86 -15.24
CA GLY A 110 -5.05 10.86 -16.60
C GLY A 110 -6.00 11.51 -17.60
N LEU A 111 -7.30 11.22 -17.51
CA LEU A 111 -8.31 11.84 -18.37
C LEU A 111 -8.42 13.35 -18.15
N GLN A 112 -8.41 13.81 -16.89
CA GLN A 112 -8.41 15.24 -16.57
C GLN A 112 -7.21 15.97 -17.18
N ALA A 113 -6.00 15.39 -17.05
CA ALA A 113 -4.79 15.98 -17.63
C ALA A 113 -4.88 16.13 -19.16
N LEU A 114 -5.55 15.20 -19.83
CA LEU A 114 -5.74 15.19 -21.29
C LEU A 114 -6.80 16.20 -21.75
N LEU A 115 -7.85 16.42 -20.95
CA LEU A 115 -8.90 17.40 -21.23
C LEU A 115 -8.48 18.85 -20.91
N SER A 116 -7.48 19.04 -20.04
CA SER A 116 -6.95 20.35 -19.67
C SER A 116 -5.78 20.83 -20.56
N ALA A 117 -5.36 20.02 -21.53
CA ALA A 117 -4.30 20.30 -22.49
C ALA A 117 -4.88 20.76 -23.83
#